data_AF-A0A9X8XF07-F1
#
_entry.id   AF-A0A9X8XF07-F1
#
_cell.length_a   1.000
_cell.length_b   1.000
_cell.length_c   1.000
_cell.angle_alpha   90.00
_cell.angle_beta   90.00
_cell.angle_gamma   90.00
#
_symmetry.space_group_name_H-M   'P 1'
#
loop_
_entity.id
_entity.type
_entity.pdbx_description
1 polymer ?
#
loop_
_entity_poly.entity_id
_entity_poly.type
_entity_poly.pdbx_seq_one_letter_code
_entity_poly.pdbx_strand_id
1 'polypeptide(L)'
;MTKRQLRWLLLVIFGLIVLVFCWHSRAVTPDKPHPSALSAHQTIVFPKETNGLPGQAQLKSGQLVEKDGKQYRTLSASLPQQSGKIYFYCQVSEIGDKKGIKKILAAGYQAGKNHVFDGQLQFYLPEENLIHFTVSGKIFAQTKLKKVTAQSKPTDEVGGYEILVVSKNALIDSLLDHQDLVY
;
A
#
# COMPACT_ATOMS: atom_id res chain seq x y z
N MET A 1 -65.25 -10.90 26.82
CA MET A 1 -64.38 -11.31 25.71
C MET A 1 -63.60 -12.56 26.14
N THR A 2 -63.76 -13.71 25.47
CA THR A 2 -63.15 -14.97 25.92
C THR A 2 -61.65 -15.02 25.60
N LYS A 3 -60.84 -15.71 26.42
CA LYS A 3 -59.36 -15.82 26.25
C LYS A 3 -58.92 -16.22 24.83
N ARG A 4 -59.79 -16.94 24.11
CA ARG A 4 -59.58 -17.36 22.72
C ARG A 4 -59.67 -16.18 21.75
N GLN A 5 -60.62 -15.26 21.94
CA GLN A 5 -60.79 -14.06 21.11
C GLN A 5 -59.62 -13.08 21.29
N LEU A 6 -59.10 -12.95 22.52
CA LEU A 6 -57.94 -12.09 22.80
C LEU A 6 -56.65 -12.60 22.13
N ARG A 7 -56.44 -13.92 22.09
CA ARG A 7 -55.29 -14.54 21.39
C ARG A 7 -55.34 -14.32 19.88
N TRP A 8 -56.53 -14.43 19.28
CA TRP A 8 -56.72 -14.16 17.86
C TRP A 8 -56.44 -12.69 17.53
N LEU A 9 -56.91 -11.76 18.37
CA LEU A 9 -56.65 -10.34 18.19
C LEU A 9 -55.15 -10.01 18.22
N LEU A 10 -54.41 -10.59 19.18
CA LEU A 10 -52.96 -10.40 19.30
C LEU A 10 -52.19 -10.94 18.08
N LEU A 11 -52.59 -12.09 17.55
CA LEU A 11 -51.96 -12.67 16.35
C LEU A 11 -52.18 -11.80 15.11
N VAL A 12 -53.38 -11.23 14.95
CA VAL A 12 -53.69 -10.33 13.83
C VAL A 12 -52.87 -9.03 13.93
N ILE A 13 -52.76 -8.45 15.13
CA ILE A 13 -51.94 -7.25 15.37
C ILE A 13 -50.46 -7.54 15.08
N PHE A 14 -49.94 -8.68 15.54
CA PHE A 14 -48.55 -9.06 15.28
C PHE A 14 -48.27 -9.27 13.79
N GLY A 15 -49.19 -9.91 13.05
CA GLY A 15 -49.08 -10.06 11.61
C GLY A 15 -49.06 -8.73 10.85
N LEU A 16 -49.88 -7.76 11.28
CA LEU A 16 -49.88 -6.41 10.73
C LEU A 16 -48.57 -5.66 10.99
N ILE A 17 -48.00 -5.79 12.21
CA ILE A 17 -46.71 -5.18 12.55
C ILE A 17 -45.59 -5.74 11.67
N VAL A 18 -45.55 -7.07 11.48
CA VAL A 18 -44.54 -7.72 10.61
C VAL A 18 -44.68 -7.25 9.16
N LEU A 19 -45.91 -7.11 8.65
CA LEU A 19 -46.18 -6.60 7.31
C LEU A 19 -45.69 -5.16 7.11
N VAL A 20 -45.94 -4.28 8.09
CA VAL A 20 -45.45 -2.89 8.06
C VAL A 20 -43.93 -2.85 8.12
N PHE A 21 -43.30 -3.72 8.93
CA PHE A 21 -41.84 -3.81 9.03
C PHE A 21 -41.19 -4.34 7.74
N CYS A 22 -41.80 -5.35 7.10
CA CYS A 22 -41.36 -5.84 5.79
C CYS A 22 -41.54 -4.80 4.68
N TRP A 23 -42.60 -4.00 4.75
CA TRP A 23 -42.83 -2.90 3.79
C TRP A 23 -41.79 -1.79 3.95
N HIS A 24 -41.47 -1.38 5.19
CA HIS A 24 -40.41 -0.40 5.44
C HIS A 24 -39.01 -0.93 5.09
N SER A 25 -38.76 -2.23 5.22
CA SER A 25 -37.46 -2.84 4.88
C SER A 25 -37.20 -2.91 3.37
N ARG A 26 -38.22 -2.68 2.52
CA ARG A 26 -38.06 -2.65 1.05
C ARG A 26 -37.60 -1.29 0.48
N ALA A 27 -37.35 -0.30 1.32
CA ALA A 27 -36.81 1.01 0.91
C ALA A 27 -35.29 1.13 1.08
N VAL A 28 -34.55 0.03 1.27
CA VAL A 28 -33.09 0.03 1.11
C VAL A 28 -32.82 -0.22 -0.36
N THR A 29 -32.72 0.87 -1.12
CA THR A 29 -32.13 0.88 -2.45
C THR A 29 -30.83 0.06 -2.44
N PRO A 30 -30.51 -0.73 -3.49
CA PRO A 30 -29.19 -1.31 -3.60
C PRO A 30 -28.23 -0.12 -3.66
N ASP A 31 -27.50 0.09 -2.57
CA ASP A 31 -26.41 1.04 -2.56
C ASP A 31 -25.58 0.72 -3.81
N LYS A 32 -25.40 1.75 -4.64
CA LYS A 32 -24.43 1.75 -5.74
C LYS A 32 -23.22 0.95 -5.27
N PRO A 33 -22.64 0.07 -6.10
CA PRO A 33 -21.50 -0.73 -5.67
C PRO A 33 -20.51 0.23 -5.03
N HIS A 34 -20.43 0.17 -3.70
CA HIS A 34 -19.40 0.84 -2.95
C HIS A 34 -18.15 0.40 -3.69
N PRO A 35 -17.32 1.31 -4.24
CA PRO A 35 -16.06 0.90 -4.83
C PRO A 35 -15.44 0.04 -3.75
N SER A 36 -15.32 -1.24 -4.08
CA SER A 36 -15.09 -2.27 -3.11
C SER A 36 -13.93 -1.79 -2.25
N ALA A 37 -13.97 -2.07 -0.95
CA ALA A 37 -12.79 -2.08 -0.11
C ALA A 37 -11.81 -3.13 -0.66
N LEU A 38 -11.35 -2.91 -1.89
CA LEU A 38 -10.47 -3.70 -2.69
C LEU A 38 -9.10 -3.34 -2.14
N SER A 39 -8.79 -3.97 -1.02
CA SER A 39 -7.43 -4.24 -0.59
C SER A 39 -6.46 -3.08 -0.82
N ALA A 40 -6.67 -1.93 -0.16
CA ALA A 40 -5.61 -0.93 0.01
C ALA A 40 -4.42 -1.49 0.80
N HIS A 41 -4.55 -2.71 1.34
CA HIS A 41 -3.41 -3.52 1.73
C HIS A 41 -2.50 -3.70 0.52
N GLN A 42 -1.32 -3.09 0.60
CA GLN A 42 -0.13 -3.46 -0.17
C GLN A 42 0.01 -2.89 -1.58
N THR A 43 -0.59 -1.75 -1.91
CA THR A 43 -0.18 -1.01 -3.12
C THR A 43 1.17 -0.35 -2.88
N ILE A 44 2.12 -0.52 -3.79
CA ILE A 44 3.40 0.19 -3.77
C ILE A 44 3.12 1.62 -4.17
N VAL A 45 3.43 2.57 -3.28
CA VAL A 45 3.23 3.98 -3.54
C VAL A 45 4.55 4.62 -3.95
N PHE A 46 4.56 5.15 -5.16
CA PHE A 46 5.63 5.99 -5.68
C PHE A 46 5.21 7.48 -5.63
N PRO A 47 6.19 8.39 -5.57
CA PRO A 47 5.92 9.83 -5.66
C PRO A 47 5.20 10.21 -6.94
N LYS A 48 4.37 11.25 -6.90
CA LYS A 48 3.53 11.69 -8.04
C LYS A 48 4.31 12.04 -9.31
N GLU A 49 5.61 12.30 -9.19
CA GLU A 49 6.47 12.71 -10.30
C GLU A 49 6.90 11.52 -11.18
N THR A 50 6.63 10.28 -10.76
CA THR A 50 7.04 9.07 -11.48
C THR A 50 5.97 8.61 -12.48
N ASN A 51 5.60 9.48 -13.43
CA ASN A 51 4.69 9.11 -14.52
C ASN A 51 5.34 8.05 -15.42
N GLY A 52 4.59 6.99 -15.78
CA GLY A 52 5.06 5.95 -16.71
C GLY A 52 5.70 4.71 -16.08
N LEU A 53 5.57 4.51 -14.76
CA LEU A 53 5.97 3.26 -14.11
C LEU A 53 5.09 2.08 -14.55
N PRO A 54 5.65 0.85 -14.58
CA PRO A 54 4.88 -0.37 -14.87
C PRO A 54 3.80 -0.63 -13.81
N GLY A 55 2.86 -1.51 -14.14
CA GLY A 55 1.77 -1.86 -13.22
C GLY A 55 2.27 -2.51 -11.92
N GLN A 56 1.45 -2.45 -10.86
CA GLN A 56 1.78 -2.98 -9.52
C GLN A 56 2.25 -4.45 -9.53
N ALA A 57 1.65 -5.29 -10.38
CA ALA A 57 2.03 -6.69 -10.50
C ALA A 57 3.47 -6.86 -11.03
N GLN A 58 3.87 -6.05 -12.02
CA GLN A 58 5.21 -6.07 -12.59
C GLN A 58 6.26 -5.49 -11.61
N LEU A 59 5.89 -4.43 -10.89
CA LEU A 59 6.75 -3.86 -9.84
C LEU A 59 7.02 -4.88 -8.72
N LYS A 60 6.00 -5.66 -8.34
CA LYS A 60 6.13 -6.71 -7.32
C LYS A 60 6.89 -7.94 -7.79
N SER A 61 6.84 -8.27 -9.08
CA SER A 61 7.49 -9.49 -9.61
C SER A 61 9.01 -9.38 -9.61
N GLY A 62 9.56 -8.15 -9.65
CA GLY A 62 11.01 -7.93 -9.75
C GLY A 62 11.60 -8.51 -11.05
N GLN A 63 10.78 -8.83 -12.05
CA GLN A 63 11.25 -9.39 -13.31
C GLN A 63 12.02 -8.34 -14.13
N LEU A 64 12.94 -8.82 -14.96
CA LEU A 64 13.58 -7.98 -15.96
C LEU A 64 12.54 -7.57 -17.00
N VAL A 65 12.45 -6.27 -17.27
CA VAL A 65 11.56 -5.72 -18.29
C VAL A 65 12.42 -5.00 -19.32
N GLU A 66 12.29 -5.39 -20.58
CA GLU A 66 12.95 -4.70 -21.69
C GLU A 66 11.96 -3.77 -22.38
N LYS A 67 12.33 -2.49 -22.50
CA LYS A 67 11.51 -1.47 -23.16
C LYS A 67 12.41 -0.41 -23.79
N ASP A 68 12.15 -0.09 -25.05
CA ASP A 68 12.90 0.93 -25.81
C ASP A 68 14.42 0.69 -25.82
N GLY A 69 14.84 -0.57 -25.92
CA GLY A 69 16.26 -0.99 -25.91
C GLY A 69 16.96 -0.82 -24.55
N LYS A 70 16.20 -0.56 -23.47
CA LYS A 70 16.70 -0.47 -22.10
C LYS A 70 16.12 -1.59 -21.24
N GLN A 71 16.88 -1.99 -20.24
CA GLN A 71 16.48 -3.00 -19.27
C GLN A 71 16.11 -2.33 -17.95
N TYR A 72 15.03 -2.80 -17.34
CA TYR A 72 14.52 -2.30 -16.07
C TYR A 72 14.24 -3.45 -15.11
N ARG A 73 14.45 -3.21 -13.82
CA ARG A 73 14.10 -4.16 -12.77
C ARG A 73 13.66 -3.43 -11.52
N THR A 74 12.78 -4.07 -10.76
CA THR A 74 12.41 -3.57 -9.42
C THR A 74 13.15 -4.38 -8.37
N LEU A 75 13.93 -3.71 -7.55
CA LEU A 75 14.58 -4.28 -6.36
C LEU A 75 13.78 -3.90 -5.12
N SER A 76 13.83 -4.72 -4.08
CA SER A 76 13.09 -4.41 -2.85
C SER A 76 13.81 -4.90 -1.61
N ALA A 77 13.63 -4.16 -0.52
CA ALA A 77 14.13 -4.50 0.80
C ALA A 77 13.00 -4.41 1.84
N SER A 78 13.02 -5.30 2.83
CA SER A 78 12.02 -5.30 3.90
C SER A 78 12.48 -4.40 5.03
N LEU A 79 11.55 -3.65 5.60
CA LEU A 79 11.83 -2.84 6.78
C LEU A 79 11.66 -3.65 8.07
N PRO A 80 12.39 -3.29 9.14
CA PRO A 80 12.25 -3.92 10.45
C PRO A 80 10.82 -3.89 10.99
N GLN A 81 10.55 -4.79 11.93
CA GLN A 81 9.26 -4.90 12.63
C GLN A 81 8.06 -5.08 11.68
N GLN A 82 8.27 -5.63 10.48
CA GLN A 82 7.23 -5.82 9.46
C GLN A 82 6.52 -4.49 9.09
N SER A 83 7.22 -3.37 9.20
CA SER A 83 6.68 -2.02 8.94
C SER A 83 6.47 -1.73 7.45
N GLY A 84 6.96 -2.61 6.56
CA GLY A 84 6.69 -2.56 5.14
C GLY A 84 7.87 -2.98 4.30
N LYS A 85 7.87 -2.55 3.04
CA LYS A 85 8.95 -2.77 2.08
C LYS A 85 9.23 -1.50 1.29
N ILE A 86 10.51 -1.26 1.02
CA ILE A 86 10.97 -0.25 0.07
C ILE A 86 11.19 -0.95 -1.28
N TYR A 87 10.77 -0.30 -2.35
CA TYR A 87 10.93 -0.73 -3.73
C TYR A 87 11.75 0.31 -4.48
N PHE A 88 12.75 -0.12 -5.23
CA PHE A 88 13.54 0.71 -6.13
C PHE A 88 13.28 0.24 -7.56
N TYR A 89 12.73 1.11 -8.40
CA TYR A 89 12.61 0.88 -9.83
C TYR A 89 13.86 1.42 -10.52
N CYS A 90 14.63 0.52 -11.13
CA CYS A 90 15.97 0.79 -11.63
C CYS A 90 16.05 0.53 -13.13
N GLN A 91 16.81 1.36 -13.83
CA GLN A 91 17.39 0.98 -15.11
C GLN A 91 18.63 0.13 -14.82
N VAL A 92 18.71 -1.05 -15.43
CA VAL A 92 19.78 -2.02 -15.22
C VAL A 92 20.49 -2.33 -16.53
N SER A 93 21.57 -3.10 -16.41
CA SER A 93 22.35 -3.65 -17.51
C SER A 93 22.75 -5.06 -17.11
N GLU A 94 22.15 -6.06 -17.74
CA GLU A 94 22.52 -7.46 -17.64
C GLU A 94 23.15 -7.87 -18.98
N ILE A 95 24.49 -8.01 -19.02
CA ILE A 95 25.24 -8.49 -20.20
C ILE A 95 26.05 -9.71 -19.77
N GLY A 96 25.60 -10.90 -20.19
CA GLY A 96 26.18 -12.16 -19.72
C GLY A 96 26.07 -12.27 -18.20
N ASP A 97 27.20 -12.51 -17.53
CA ASP A 97 27.27 -12.61 -16.07
C ASP A 97 27.40 -11.26 -15.35
N LYS A 98 27.58 -10.17 -16.10
CA LYS A 98 27.72 -8.83 -15.51
C LYS A 98 26.35 -8.19 -15.32
N LYS A 99 26.02 -7.85 -14.08
CA LYS A 99 24.82 -7.12 -13.69
C LYS A 99 25.20 -5.79 -13.09
N GLY A 100 24.50 -4.73 -13.51
CA GLY A 100 24.67 -3.41 -12.94
C GLY A 100 23.39 -2.59 -12.99
N ILE A 101 23.21 -1.76 -11.99
CA ILE A 101 22.25 -0.68 -11.85
C ILE A 101 22.87 0.54 -12.52
N LYS A 102 22.27 0.98 -13.62
CA LYS A 102 22.69 2.21 -14.31
C LYS A 102 22.12 3.46 -13.66
N LYS A 103 20.89 3.36 -13.15
CA LYS A 103 20.16 4.49 -12.58
C LYS A 103 19.00 4.02 -11.71
N ILE A 104 18.77 4.72 -10.61
CA ILE A 104 17.54 4.60 -9.82
C ILE A 104 16.53 5.60 -10.37
N LEU A 105 15.42 5.11 -10.93
CA LEU A 105 14.41 5.97 -11.55
C LEU A 105 13.34 6.42 -10.55
N ALA A 106 13.03 5.55 -9.59
CA ALA A 106 12.05 5.83 -8.56
C ALA A 106 12.27 4.93 -7.35
N ALA A 107 11.95 5.41 -6.15
CA ALA A 107 11.65 4.54 -5.02
C ALA A 107 10.21 4.70 -4.56
N GLY A 108 9.68 3.62 -4.01
CA GLY A 108 8.33 3.53 -3.51
C GLY A 108 8.27 2.74 -2.21
N TYR A 109 7.19 2.91 -1.49
CA TYR A 109 6.96 2.23 -0.23
C TYR A 109 5.65 1.46 -0.27
N GLN A 110 5.69 0.24 0.25
CA GLN A 110 4.53 -0.59 0.47
C GLN A 110 4.39 -0.83 1.97
N ALA A 111 3.24 -0.44 2.52
CA ALA A 111 2.91 -0.68 3.91
C ALA A 111 2.93 -2.16 4.29
N GLY A 112 3.34 -2.42 5.52
CA GLY A 112 3.23 -3.73 6.17
C GLY A 112 1.77 -4.14 6.38
N LYS A 113 1.56 -5.38 6.85
CA LYS A 113 0.20 -5.88 7.12
C LYS A 113 -0.43 -5.17 8.31
N ASN A 114 0.33 -5.02 9.39
CA ASN A 114 -0.14 -4.49 10.67
C ASN A 114 0.59 -3.22 11.10
N HIS A 115 1.73 -2.90 10.49
CA HIS A 115 2.60 -1.81 10.88
C HIS A 115 2.93 -0.94 9.66
N VAL A 116 3.10 0.35 9.91
CA VAL A 116 3.49 1.33 8.88
C VAL A 116 4.67 2.15 9.34
N PHE A 117 5.62 2.33 8.44
CA PHE A 117 6.64 3.35 8.53
C PHE A 117 6.13 4.71 8.04
N ASP A 118 6.45 5.75 8.79
CA ASP A 118 6.28 7.15 8.41
C ASP A 118 7.55 7.92 8.79
N GLY A 119 8.13 8.60 7.82
CA GLY A 119 9.45 9.20 7.95
C GLY A 119 10.13 9.42 6.62
N GLN A 120 11.46 9.46 6.64
CA GLN A 120 12.29 9.75 5.48
C GLN A 120 13.02 8.49 5.01
N LEU A 121 13.15 8.37 3.70
CA LEU A 121 14.01 7.42 3.00
C LEU A 121 15.09 8.23 2.28
N GLN A 122 16.35 7.93 2.53
CA GLN A 122 17.49 8.47 1.80
C GLN A 122 18.24 7.31 1.16
N PHE A 123 18.72 7.48 -0.06
CA PHE A 123 19.42 6.40 -0.76
C PHE A 123 20.40 6.97 -1.75
N TYR A 124 21.41 6.19 -2.06
CA TYR A 124 22.35 6.48 -3.12
C TYR A 124 22.91 5.20 -3.72
N LEU A 125 23.56 5.35 -4.87
CA LEU A 125 24.22 4.27 -5.59
C LEU A 125 25.74 4.36 -5.38
N PRO A 126 26.32 3.77 -4.30
CA PRO A 126 27.76 3.77 -4.08
C PRO A 126 28.55 3.08 -5.20
N GLU A 127 28.00 1.98 -5.73
CA GLU A 127 28.65 1.12 -6.72
C GLU A 127 27.60 0.63 -7.74
N GLU A 128 28.06 0.15 -8.89
CA GLU A 128 27.18 -0.27 -9.99
C GLU A 128 26.22 -1.41 -9.62
N ASN A 129 26.35 -2.11 -8.51
CA ASN A 129 25.47 -3.23 -8.12
C ASN A 129 24.94 -3.12 -6.69
N LEU A 130 25.09 -1.97 -6.04
CA LEU A 130 24.74 -1.77 -4.65
C LEU A 130 23.94 -0.48 -4.47
N ILE A 131 22.73 -0.60 -3.91
CA ILE A 131 21.98 0.55 -3.41
C ILE A 131 22.17 0.61 -1.90
N HIS A 132 22.76 1.70 -1.42
CA HIS A 132 22.77 2.00 0.02
C HIS A 132 21.55 2.87 0.34
N PHE A 133 20.78 2.51 1.36
CA PHE A 133 19.68 3.33 1.81
C PHE A 133 19.52 3.36 3.32
N THR A 134 18.97 4.47 3.79
CA THR A 134 18.66 4.75 5.18
C THR A 134 17.20 5.13 5.29
N VAL A 135 16.49 4.54 6.25
CA VAL A 135 15.17 5.01 6.68
C VAL A 135 15.24 5.57 8.09
N SER A 136 14.64 6.74 8.29
CA SER A 136 14.60 7.42 9.58
C SER A 136 13.20 7.97 9.85
N GLY A 137 12.59 7.57 10.97
CA GLY A 137 11.23 7.96 11.28
C GLY A 137 10.60 7.15 12.41
N LYS A 138 9.32 6.85 12.26
CA LYS A 138 8.49 6.22 13.28
C LYS A 138 7.67 5.08 12.69
N ILE A 139 7.47 4.04 13.50
CA ILE A 139 6.61 2.91 13.17
C ILE A 139 5.32 3.04 13.95
N PHE A 140 4.20 2.91 13.27
CA PHE A 140 2.88 2.97 13.86
C PHE A 140 2.12 1.66 13.65
N ALA A 141 1.31 1.29 14.63
CA ALA A 141 0.28 0.28 14.46
C ALA A 141 -0.77 0.77 13.47
N GLN A 142 -1.20 -0.10 12.57
CA GLN A 142 -2.13 0.23 11.51
C GLN A 142 -3.41 -0.60 11.61
N THR A 143 -4.57 0.05 11.66
CA THR A 143 -5.88 -0.61 11.50
C THR A 143 -6.57 -0.23 10.19
N LYS A 144 -6.26 0.95 9.62
CA LYS A 144 -6.76 1.42 8.32
C LYS A 144 -5.71 2.29 7.61
N LEU A 145 -5.35 1.94 6.38
CA LEU A 145 -4.56 2.80 5.48
C LEU A 145 -5.49 3.81 4.83
N LYS A 146 -5.29 5.11 5.08
CA LYS A 146 -6.00 6.15 4.32
C LYS A 146 -5.25 6.50 3.04
N LYS A 147 -3.95 6.79 3.16
CA LYS A 147 -3.09 7.22 2.05
C LYS A 147 -1.65 7.20 2.51
N VAL A 148 -0.78 6.65 1.68
CA VAL A 148 0.67 6.90 1.74
C VAL A 148 0.96 7.94 0.69
N THR A 149 1.80 8.91 1.00
CA THR A 149 2.30 9.87 0.03
C THR A 149 3.82 9.84 0.10
N ALA A 150 4.46 9.60 -1.05
CA ALA A 150 5.89 9.83 -1.19
C ALA A 150 6.10 11.18 -1.90
N GLN A 151 6.95 12.05 -1.36
CA GLN A 151 7.40 13.28 -2.04
C GLN A 151 8.86 13.14 -2.43
N SER A 152 9.28 13.68 -3.57
CA SER A 152 10.60 13.44 -4.14
C SER A 152 11.21 14.63 -4.87
N LYS A 153 12.54 14.63 -4.99
CA LYS A 153 13.24 15.29 -6.10
C LYS A 153 13.98 14.21 -6.92
N PRO A 154 13.81 14.13 -8.25
CA PRO A 154 14.53 13.19 -9.08
C PRO A 154 16.02 13.54 -9.10
N THR A 155 16.87 12.53 -8.98
CA THR A 155 18.32 12.66 -8.97
C THR A 155 18.94 11.40 -9.55
N ASP A 156 20.05 11.56 -10.25
CA ASP A 156 20.64 10.48 -11.03
C ASP A 156 21.35 9.43 -10.16
N GLU A 157 21.73 9.78 -8.92
CA GLU A 157 22.54 8.93 -8.03
C GLU A 157 22.18 9.00 -6.54
N VAL A 158 21.70 10.13 -6.02
CA VAL A 158 21.41 10.34 -4.58
C VAL A 158 20.01 10.92 -4.40
N GLY A 159 19.08 10.19 -3.80
CA GLY A 159 17.70 10.65 -3.63
C GLY A 159 17.20 10.63 -2.20
N GLY A 160 16.18 11.45 -1.96
CA GLY A 160 15.47 11.53 -0.69
C GLY A 160 13.96 11.56 -0.92
N TYR A 161 13.24 10.73 -0.17
CA TYR A 161 11.79 10.67 -0.18
C TYR A 161 11.22 10.86 1.23
N GLU A 162 10.18 11.66 1.34
CA GLU A 162 9.37 11.71 2.56
C GLU A 162 8.15 10.80 2.38
N ILE A 163 7.98 9.84 3.29
CA ILE A 163 6.88 8.89 3.35
C ILE A 163 5.91 9.35 4.44
N LEU A 164 4.80 9.94 4.01
CA LEU A 164 3.75 10.45 4.88
C LEU A 164 2.56 9.49 4.88
N VAL A 165 2.22 8.96 6.05
CA VAL A 165 1.08 8.07 6.27
C VAL A 165 -0.04 8.86 6.95
N VAL A 166 -1.16 9.03 6.24
CA VAL A 166 -2.25 9.92 6.67
C VAL A 166 -3.09 9.35 7.82
N SER A 167 -3.03 8.04 8.08
CA SER A 167 -3.80 7.39 9.16
C SER A 167 -2.93 6.43 9.93
N LYS A 168 -2.71 6.77 11.20
CA LYS A 168 -1.86 6.06 12.16
C LYS A 168 -2.67 5.82 13.42
N ASN A 169 -2.44 4.72 14.13
CA ASN A 169 -3.03 4.54 15.46
C ASN A 169 -2.01 4.86 16.55
N ALA A 170 -1.44 3.83 17.14
CA ALA A 170 -0.46 3.93 18.21
C ALA A 170 0.95 3.96 17.61
N LEU A 171 1.80 4.83 18.16
CA LEU A 171 3.24 4.75 17.95
C LEU A 171 3.73 3.44 18.58
N ILE A 172 4.48 2.65 17.81
CA ILE A 172 5.13 1.44 18.29
C ILE A 172 6.55 1.77 18.69
N ASP A 173 7.30 2.38 17.77
CA ASP A 173 8.72 2.63 17.96
C ASP A 173 9.24 3.74 17.04
N SER A 174 10.46 4.20 17.30
CA SER A 174 11.24 4.95 16.33
C SER A 174 12.05 3.98 15.46
N LEU A 175 12.31 4.34 14.21
CA LEU A 175 13.10 3.55 13.29
C LEU A 175 14.24 4.39 12.76
N LEU A 176 15.47 3.94 12.96
CA LEU A 176 16.63 4.33 12.19
C LEU A 176 17.28 3.03 11.71
N ASP A 177 17.32 2.84 10.40
CA ASP A 177 17.79 1.60 9.81
C ASP A 177 18.57 1.89 8.52
N HIS A 178 19.71 1.24 8.39
CA HIS A 178 20.66 1.38 7.29
C HIS A 178 20.82 0.02 6.63
N GLN A 179 20.65 -0.04 5.32
CA GLN A 179 20.66 -1.28 4.58
C GLN A 179 21.39 -1.14 3.24
N ASP A 180 22.03 -2.23 2.87
CA ASP A 180 22.70 -2.43 1.59
C ASP A 180 21.90 -3.44 0.75
N LEU A 181 21.42 -3.00 -0.41
CA LEU A 181 20.65 -3.83 -1.34
C LEU A 181 21.50 -4.14 -2.57
N VAL A 182 22.01 -5.38 -2.61
CA VAL A 182 22.85 -5.89 -3.71
C VAL A 182 21.98 -6.45 -4.84
N TYR A 183 22.37 -6.16 -6.08
CA TYR A 183 21.73 -6.62 -7.31
C TYR A 183 22.42 -7.82 -7.96
#